data_AF-A0A953PKM5-F1
#
_entry.id   AF-A0A953PKM5-F1
#
_cell.length_a   1.000
_cell.length_b   1.000
_cell.length_c   1.000
_cell.angle_alpha   90.00
_cell.angle_beta   90.00
_cell.angle_gamma   90.00
#
_symmetry.space_group_name_H-M   'P 1'
#
loop_
_entity.id
_entity.type
_entity.pdbx_description
1 polymer ?
#
loop_
_entity_poly.entity_id
_entity_poly.type
_entity_poly.pdbx_seq_one_letter_code
_entity_poly.pdbx_strand_id
1 'polypeptide(L)'
;MTRIDVARRIEDSGLGPGRTRFGGPKACGVLLVMLGVVVFLDAGCKRQPGAAGSFFPASSEVAGWTRTGETRTFEAPDLWKYIDGEAERYLKAGVQRVSTTDYKFQSKIDAVVDIYTMGNAEGAEKIFSSEPAVVGKPIQLGDAARLHSQSLVFRKGAFLVRIVAYEESAEIAQALCQLGQGIERRLAR
;
A
#
# COMPACT_ATOMS: atom_id res chain seq x y z
N MET A 1 -23.64 -26.64 53.65
CA MET A 1 -22.62 -27.70 53.74
C MET A 1 -21.35 -27.19 53.07
N THR A 2 -20.48 -26.51 53.84
CA THR A 2 -19.16 -26.98 54.35
C THR A 2 -18.05 -26.76 53.30
N ARG A 3 -17.37 -25.59 53.28
CA ARG A 3 -16.08 -25.29 53.96
C ARG A 3 -15.05 -26.41 53.85
N ILE A 4 -13.96 -26.19 53.08
CA ILE A 4 -12.58 -26.48 53.49
C ILE A 4 -11.64 -25.41 52.89
N ASP A 5 -11.18 -24.52 53.76
CA ASP A 5 -9.87 -23.85 53.73
C ASP A 5 -8.80 -24.81 54.28
N VAL A 6 -7.58 -24.81 53.72
CA VAL A 6 -6.28 -24.94 54.41
C VAL A 6 -5.21 -24.57 53.34
N ALA A 7 -4.48 -23.45 53.33
CA ALA A 7 -3.72 -22.69 54.32
C ALA A 7 -2.30 -23.22 54.64
N ARG A 8 -1.32 -22.31 54.44
CA ARG A 8 0.09 -22.26 54.92
C ARG A 8 1.10 -23.11 54.15
N ARG A 9 2.35 -22.68 53.94
CA ARG A 9 3.30 -21.91 54.81
C ARG A 9 4.40 -21.36 53.87
N ILE A 10 4.73 -20.05 53.81
CA ILE A 10 5.65 -19.29 54.70
C ILE A 10 7.05 -19.95 54.69
N GLU A 11 8.21 -19.32 54.47
CA GLU A 11 8.78 -17.99 54.79
C GLU A 11 10.02 -17.81 53.85
N ASP A 12 10.22 -16.62 53.27
CA ASP A 12 11.24 -15.62 53.61
C ASP A 12 12.72 -15.96 53.34
N SER A 13 13.37 -15.01 52.66
CA SER A 13 14.62 -14.31 53.03
C SER A 13 15.06 -13.51 51.80
N GLY A 14 14.88 -12.17 51.77
CA GLY A 14 15.86 -11.19 52.27
C GLY A 14 16.99 -11.00 51.23
N LEU A 15 17.50 -9.83 50.84
CA LEU A 15 17.67 -8.56 51.52
C LEU A 15 18.31 -7.62 50.44
N GLY A 16 17.70 -6.50 50.04
CA GLY A 16 18.20 -5.17 50.39
C GLY A 16 18.85 -4.39 49.22
N PRO A 17 18.47 -3.11 48.96
CA PRO A 17 19.12 -2.25 47.98
C PRO A 17 20.21 -1.37 48.64
N GLY A 18 21.42 -1.39 48.07
CA GLY A 18 22.52 -0.55 48.51
C GLY A 18 22.38 0.91 48.04
N ARG A 19 22.04 1.81 48.96
CA ARG A 19 22.31 3.25 48.86
C ARG A 19 23.75 3.52 49.31
N THR A 20 24.48 4.36 48.59
CA THR A 20 25.63 5.09 49.15
C THR A 20 25.45 6.59 48.93
N ARG A 21 25.76 7.33 50.00
CA ARG A 21 25.62 8.77 50.21
C ARG A 21 27.02 9.43 50.13
N PHE A 22 27.02 10.66 49.62
CA PHE A 22 27.79 11.85 50.05
C PHE A 22 29.32 11.93 49.86
N GLY A 23 29.70 13.02 49.20
CA GLY A 23 30.99 13.73 49.34
C GLY A 23 31.09 14.90 48.35
N GLY A 24 30.83 16.13 48.79
CA GLY A 24 31.31 17.35 48.11
C GLY A 24 32.56 17.89 48.84
N PRO A 25 32.99 19.14 48.62
CA PRO A 25 33.00 19.98 47.42
C PRO A 25 34.45 20.40 47.05
N LYS A 26 34.74 20.81 45.81
CA LYS A 26 35.83 21.78 45.52
C LYS A 26 35.45 22.67 44.33
N ALA A 27 35.17 23.93 44.64
CA ALA A 27 35.15 25.01 43.68
C ALA A 27 36.59 25.34 43.25
N CYS A 28 36.80 25.54 41.96
CA CYS A 28 37.85 26.43 41.45
C CYS A 28 37.30 27.02 40.15
N GLY A 29 36.92 28.29 40.21
CA GLY A 29 36.39 29.01 39.06
C GLY A 29 37.51 29.37 38.09
N VAL A 30 37.21 29.33 36.79
CA VAL A 30 37.71 30.32 35.84
C VAL A 30 36.55 30.67 34.91
N LEU A 31 36.16 31.94 35.03
CA LEU A 31 35.31 32.73 34.17
C LEU A 31 36.02 33.01 32.83
N LEU A 32 35.26 33.01 31.72
CA LEU A 32 35.36 33.90 30.53
C LEU A 32 34.97 33.12 29.26
N VAL A 33 33.74 33.35 28.76
CA VAL A 33 33.44 34.16 27.56
C VAL A 33 33.82 33.44 26.26
N MET A 34 32.81 33.03 25.49
CA MET A 34 32.60 33.60 24.15
C MET A 34 31.24 33.19 23.57
N LEU A 35 30.63 34.19 22.98
CA LEU A 35 29.34 34.28 22.35
C LEU A 35 29.33 33.54 20.99
N GLY A 36 28.29 32.73 20.75
CA GLY A 36 27.65 32.57 19.44
C GLY A 36 28.34 31.75 18.35
N VAL A 37 27.82 30.55 18.07
CA VAL A 37 27.32 30.18 16.73
C VAL A 37 26.06 29.32 16.93
N VAL A 38 24.96 29.79 16.38
CA VAL A 38 23.65 29.13 16.31
C VAL A 38 23.58 28.34 15.00
N VAL A 39 22.79 27.26 15.00
CA VAL A 39 22.28 26.51 13.82
C VAL A 39 23.36 25.59 13.21
N PHE A 40 23.20 24.26 13.17
CA PHE A 40 22.17 23.54 12.40
C PHE A 40 21.58 22.34 13.16
N LEU A 41 20.25 22.38 13.34
CA LEU A 41 19.45 21.17 13.48
C LEU A 41 19.40 20.50 12.10
N ASP A 42 20.15 19.41 11.92
CA ASP A 42 19.82 18.41 10.90
C ASP A 42 18.64 17.57 11.42
N ALA A 43 17.47 18.20 11.46
CA ALA A 43 16.22 17.47 11.33
C ALA A 43 16.21 16.91 9.91
N GLY A 44 16.86 15.75 9.74
CA GLY A 44 16.65 14.90 8.60
C GLY A 44 15.17 14.56 8.52
N CYS A 45 14.41 15.40 7.83
CA CYS A 45 13.15 15.02 7.24
C CYS A 45 13.46 13.83 6.34
N LYS A 46 13.37 12.62 6.88
CA LYS A 46 12.81 11.52 6.11
C LYS A 46 11.49 12.06 5.61
N ARG A 47 11.49 12.60 4.39
CA ARG A 47 10.27 12.77 3.62
C ARG A 47 9.68 11.37 3.59
N GLN A 48 8.76 11.08 4.53
CA GLN A 48 7.72 10.12 4.24
C GLN A 48 7.18 10.60 2.89
N PRO A 49 7.19 9.75 1.85
CA PRO A 49 6.46 10.07 0.64
C PRO A 49 5.08 10.48 1.14
N GLY A 50 4.74 11.75 0.93
CA GLY A 50 3.47 12.28 1.39
C GLY A 50 2.40 11.31 0.92
N ALA A 51 1.34 11.16 1.71
CA ALA A 51 0.12 10.51 1.28
C ALA A 51 -0.47 11.29 0.10
N ALA A 52 0.16 11.20 -1.07
CA ALA A 52 -0.49 11.28 -2.35
C ALA A 52 -1.58 10.21 -2.25
N GLY A 53 -2.84 10.64 -2.38
CA GLY A 53 -3.98 9.76 -2.19
C GLY A 53 -3.79 8.46 -2.95
N SER A 54 -3.92 7.33 -2.25
CA SER A 54 -3.82 6.02 -2.86
C SER A 54 -4.82 5.94 -4.03
N PHE A 55 -4.38 5.49 -5.21
CA PHE A 55 -5.28 5.22 -6.33
C PHE A 55 -6.24 4.05 -6.06
N PHE A 56 -5.96 3.28 -5.00
CA PHE A 56 -6.77 2.17 -4.54
C PHE A 56 -7.84 2.65 -3.57
N PRO A 57 -9.14 2.44 -3.87
CA PRO A 57 -10.20 2.62 -2.89
C PRO A 57 -9.93 1.89 -1.57
N ALA A 58 -10.17 2.56 -0.45
CA ALA A 58 -10.22 1.93 0.86
C ALA A 58 -11.45 1.01 0.97
N SER A 59 -11.44 0.15 1.99
CA SER A 59 -12.55 -0.76 2.27
C SER A 59 -13.88 0.00 2.39
N SER A 60 -14.93 -0.54 1.76
CA SER A 60 -16.27 0.03 1.74
C SER A 60 -16.43 1.35 0.97
N GLU A 61 -15.38 1.92 0.35
CA GLU A 61 -15.54 3.06 -0.56
C GLU A 61 -16.16 2.68 -1.91
N VAL A 62 -16.08 1.40 -2.27
CA VAL A 62 -16.85 0.79 -3.35
C VAL A 62 -17.68 -0.32 -2.73
N ALA A 63 -19.00 -0.30 -2.97
CA ALA A 63 -19.93 -1.24 -2.36
C ALA A 63 -19.51 -2.70 -2.63
N GLY A 64 -19.53 -3.51 -1.57
CA GLY A 64 -19.16 -4.93 -1.64
C GLY A 64 -17.66 -5.21 -1.67
N TRP A 65 -16.79 -4.22 -1.84
CA TRP A 65 -15.33 -4.42 -1.90
C TRP A 65 -14.64 -4.05 -0.60
N THR A 66 -13.77 -4.95 -0.14
CA THR A 66 -12.86 -4.75 0.99
C THR A 66 -11.44 -4.85 0.50
N ARG A 67 -10.58 -3.88 0.82
CA ARG A 67 -9.15 -3.99 0.54
C ARG A 67 -8.53 -4.89 1.61
N THR A 68 -7.93 -6.00 1.20
CA THR A 68 -7.41 -7.04 2.10
C THR A 68 -5.89 -7.07 2.16
N GLY A 69 -5.21 -6.55 1.15
CA GLY A 69 -3.75 -6.45 1.10
C GLY A 69 -3.22 -5.05 1.39
N GLU A 70 -1.95 -4.99 1.81
CA GLU A 70 -1.16 -3.77 1.70
C GLU A 70 -0.83 -3.49 0.23
N THR A 71 -0.71 -2.21 -0.13
CA THR A 71 -0.26 -1.83 -1.46
C THR A 71 1.23 -2.12 -1.59
N ARG A 72 1.58 -2.99 -2.55
CA ARG A 72 2.95 -3.30 -2.93
C ARG A 72 3.30 -2.53 -4.19
N THR A 73 4.51 -1.99 -4.29
CA THR A 73 4.97 -1.27 -5.48
C THR A 73 6.29 -1.86 -5.96
N PHE A 74 6.38 -2.09 -7.27
CA PHE A 74 7.57 -2.57 -7.95
C PHE A 74 7.97 -1.53 -9.00
N GLU A 75 9.14 -0.92 -8.82
CA GLU A 75 9.71 -0.01 -9.82
C GLU A 75 10.18 -0.80 -11.05
N ALA A 76 10.32 -0.13 -12.19
CA ALA A 76 10.68 -0.76 -13.47
C ALA A 76 11.88 -1.74 -13.40
N PRO A 77 13.01 -1.43 -12.71
CA PRO A 77 14.14 -2.36 -12.59
C PRO A 77 13.80 -3.66 -11.84
N ASP A 78 12.75 -3.64 -11.03
CA ASP A 78 12.29 -4.73 -10.17
C ASP A 78 11.01 -5.38 -10.67
N LEU A 79 10.48 -4.96 -11.82
CA LEU A 79 9.19 -5.41 -12.34
C LEU A 79 9.14 -6.93 -12.58
N TRP A 80 10.27 -7.53 -12.93
CA TRP A 80 10.43 -8.98 -13.10
C TRP A 80 10.14 -9.77 -11.82
N LYS A 81 10.27 -9.15 -10.63
CA LYS A 81 9.91 -9.78 -9.35
C LYS A 81 8.40 -9.99 -9.21
N TYR A 82 7.60 -9.29 -10.02
CA TYR A 82 6.14 -9.35 -9.99
C TYR A 82 5.54 -10.04 -11.22
N ILE A 83 5.90 -9.61 -12.42
CA ILE A 83 5.37 -10.14 -13.69
C ILE A 83 6.48 -10.77 -14.53
N ASP A 84 7.06 -11.86 -14.02
CA ASP A 84 8.09 -12.60 -14.73
C ASP A 84 7.59 -13.11 -16.10
N GLY A 85 8.46 -13.06 -17.11
CA GLY A 85 8.13 -13.33 -18.51
C GLY A 85 7.44 -12.18 -19.25
N GLU A 86 6.62 -11.37 -18.59
CA GLU A 86 5.93 -10.23 -19.21
C GLU A 86 6.63 -8.87 -18.98
N ALA A 87 7.50 -8.75 -17.99
CA ALA A 87 8.16 -7.50 -17.61
C ALA A 87 8.79 -6.77 -18.80
N GLU A 88 9.49 -7.50 -19.68
CA GLU A 88 10.14 -6.94 -20.88
C GLU A 88 9.16 -6.21 -21.81
N ARG A 89 7.93 -6.72 -21.95
CA ARG A 89 6.86 -6.09 -22.75
C ARG A 89 6.48 -4.72 -22.17
N TYR A 90 6.34 -4.63 -20.86
CA TYR A 90 6.00 -3.39 -20.16
C TYR A 90 7.17 -2.40 -20.14
N LEU A 91 8.41 -2.87 -19.99
CA LEU A 91 9.62 -2.05 -20.07
C LEU A 91 9.77 -1.40 -21.45
N LYS A 92 9.57 -2.15 -22.53
CA LYS A 92 9.54 -1.64 -23.91
C LYS A 92 8.39 -0.66 -24.21
N ALA A 93 7.39 -0.61 -23.34
CA ALA A 93 6.31 0.38 -23.40
C ALA A 93 6.55 1.56 -22.46
N GLY A 94 7.66 1.59 -21.72
CA GLY A 94 8.03 2.70 -20.84
C GLY A 94 7.29 2.70 -19.51
N VAL A 95 6.98 1.53 -18.94
CA VAL A 95 6.50 1.43 -17.55
C VAL A 95 7.52 2.04 -16.58
N GLN A 96 7.03 2.77 -15.59
CA GLN A 96 7.86 3.32 -14.51
C GLN A 96 7.74 2.47 -13.25
N ARG A 97 6.52 2.07 -12.92
CA ARG A 97 6.21 1.19 -11.78
C ARG A 97 4.87 0.50 -11.96
N VAL A 98 4.67 -0.57 -11.21
CA VAL A 98 3.34 -1.14 -10.94
C VAL A 98 3.08 -1.06 -9.44
N SER A 99 1.89 -0.63 -9.08
CA SER A 99 1.37 -0.80 -7.71
C SER A 99 0.26 -1.84 -7.74
N THR A 100 0.23 -2.72 -6.75
CA THR A 100 -0.73 -3.81 -6.67
C THR A 100 -1.30 -3.94 -5.27
N THR A 101 -2.57 -4.33 -5.17
CA THR A 101 -3.22 -4.59 -3.89
C THR A 101 -4.33 -5.62 -4.05
N ASP A 102 -4.55 -6.39 -2.98
CA ASP A 102 -5.58 -7.42 -2.94
C ASP A 102 -6.89 -6.86 -2.41
N TYR A 103 -8.00 -7.34 -2.97
CA TYR A 103 -9.36 -7.04 -2.59
C TYR A 103 -10.17 -8.33 -2.42
N LYS A 104 -11.27 -8.21 -1.68
CA LYS A 104 -12.28 -9.25 -1.55
C LYS A 104 -13.67 -8.67 -1.81
N PHE A 105 -14.39 -9.25 -2.76
CA PHE A 105 -15.79 -8.92 -3.04
C PHE A 105 -16.72 -9.77 -2.18
N GLN A 106 -17.64 -9.11 -1.47
CA GLN A 106 -18.64 -9.72 -0.58
C GLN A 106 -18.03 -10.72 0.43
N SER A 107 -16.78 -10.50 0.85
CA SER A 107 -16.04 -11.42 1.72
C SER A 107 -15.89 -12.85 1.15
N LYS A 108 -16.06 -13.02 -0.17
CA LYS A 108 -16.04 -14.32 -0.84
C LYS A 108 -15.00 -14.37 -1.94
N ILE A 109 -15.09 -13.45 -2.91
CA ILE A 109 -14.31 -13.53 -4.14
C ILE A 109 -13.05 -12.70 -4.01
N ASP A 110 -11.90 -13.35 -4.07
CA ASP A 110 -10.62 -12.65 -4.07
C ASP A 110 -10.33 -12.03 -5.44
N ALA A 111 -9.74 -10.84 -5.43
CA ALA A 111 -9.34 -10.13 -6.63
C ALA A 111 -8.04 -9.36 -6.41
N VAL A 112 -7.27 -9.18 -7.48
CA VAL A 112 -6.07 -8.35 -7.50
C VAL A 112 -6.30 -7.15 -8.39
N VAL A 113 -5.86 -5.98 -7.93
CA VAL A 113 -5.82 -4.75 -8.74
C VAL A 113 -4.38 -4.37 -8.97
N ASP A 114 -3.98 -4.28 -10.23
CA ASP A 114 -2.71 -3.72 -10.67
C ASP A 114 -2.93 -2.35 -11.33
N ILE A 115 -2.11 -1.38 -10.95
CA ILE A 115 -2.05 -0.05 -11.55
C ILE A 115 -0.62 0.16 -12.05
N TYR A 116 -0.44 0.02 -13.36
CA TYR A 116 0.80 0.32 -14.06
C TYR A 116 0.84 1.82 -14.36
N THR A 117 1.87 2.50 -13.86
CA THR A 117 2.17 3.89 -14.22
C THR A 117 3.20 3.88 -15.34
N MET A 118 2.80 4.36 -16.51
CA MET A 118 3.64 4.48 -17.70
C MET A 118 4.29 5.86 -17.76
N GLY A 119 5.33 6.01 -18.59
CA GLY A 119 5.96 7.32 -18.80
C GLY A 119 5.07 8.32 -19.53
N ASN A 120 4.11 7.84 -20.33
CA ASN A 120 3.15 8.65 -21.07
C ASN A 120 1.92 7.81 -21.46
N ALA A 121 0.92 8.46 -22.05
CA ALA A 121 -0.32 7.79 -22.48
C ALA A 121 -0.11 6.76 -23.60
N GLU A 122 0.85 7.00 -24.51
CA GLU A 122 1.18 6.09 -25.60
C GLU A 122 1.67 4.74 -25.07
N GLY A 123 2.44 4.72 -23.98
CA GLY A 123 2.88 3.49 -23.31
C GLY A 123 1.70 2.65 -22.81
N ALA A 124 0.71 3.29 -22.16
CA ALA A 124 -0.49 2.61 -21.67
C ALA A 124 -1.35 2.06 -22.83
N GLU A 125 -1.48 2.85 -23.90
CA GLU A 125 -2.15 2.44 -25.13
C GLU A 125 -1.46 1.26 -25.82
N LYS A 126 -0.12 1.27 -25.92
CA LYS A 126 0.66 0.19 -26.55
C LYS A 126 0.41 -1.16 -25.88
N ILE A 127 0.42 -1.21 -24.54
CA ILE A 127 0.11 -2.45 -23.80
C ILE A 127 -1.34 -2.85 -24.02
N PHE A 128 -2.28 -1.91 -23.84
CA PHE A 128 -3.70 -2.18 -24.00
C PHE A 128 -4.02 -2.73 -25.41
N SER A 129 -3.54 -2.09 -26.47
CA SER A 129 -3.80 -2.49 -27.85
C SER A 129 -3.09 -3.78 -28.28
N SER A 130 -2.08 -4.22 -27.54
CA SER A 130 -1.42 -5.52 -27.77
C SER A 130 -2.24 -6.72 -27.29
N GLU A 131 -3.25 -6.50 -26.43
CA GLU A 131 -4.14 -7.54 -25.94
C GLU A 131 -5.32 -7.76 -26.90
N PRO A 132 -5.80 -9.01 -27.04
CA PRO A 132 -6.94 -9.32 -27.90
C PRO A 132 -8.15 -8.43 -27.60
N ALA A 133 -8.82 -7.95 -28.66
CA ALA A 133 -10.07 -7.24 -28.51
C ALA A 133 -11.16 -8.16 -27.96
N VAL A 134 -12.06 -7.60 -27.15
CA VAL A 134 -13.26 -8.29 -26.68
C VAL A 134 -14.41 -7.98 -27.63
N VAL A 135 -15.14 -9.02 -28.02
CA VAL A 135 -16.42 -8.86 -28.72
C VAL A 135 -17.49 -8.56 -27.66
N GLY A 136 -18.06 -7.36 -27.70
CA GLY A 136 -19.05 -6.97 -26.71
C GLY A 136 -19.40 -5.49 -26.77
N LYS A 137 -20.25 -5.05 -25.84
CA LYS A 137 -20.60 -3.63 -25.71
C LYS A 137 -19.41 -2.84 -25.16
N PRO A 138 -19.13 -1.64 -25.69
CA PRO A 138 -18.11 -0.77 -25.13
C PRO A 138 -18.48 -0.38 -23.70
N ILE A 139 -17.48 -0.28 -22.84
CA ILE A 139 -17.61 0.15 -21.45
C ILE A 139 -17.09 1.57 -21.34
N GLN A 140 -17.91 2.44 -20.77
CA GLN A 140 -17.55 3.84 -20.57
C GLN A 140 -16.75 3.96 -19.27
N LEU A 141 -15.44 3.74 -19.38
CA LEU A 141 -14.48 3.79 -18.28
C LEU A 141 -13.10 4.19 -18.80
N GLY A 142 -12.53 5.27 -18.26
CA GLY A 142 -11.26 5.80 -18.74
C GLY A 142 -11.32 6.20 -20.22
N ASP A 143 -10.17 6.10 -20.90
CA ASP A 143 -10.07 6.38 -22.33
C ASP A 143 -10.48 5.16 -23.17
N ALA A 144 -10.23 3.96 -22.65
CA ALA A 144 -10.65 2.69 -23.24
C ALA A 144 -10.67 1.59 -22.17
N ALA A 145 -11.64 0.67 -22.25
CA ALA A 145 -11.80 -0.45 -21.33
C ALA A 145 -12.24 -1.74 -22.04
N ARG A 146 -11.83 -2.89 -21.50
CA ARG A 146 -12.27 -4.23 -21.89
C ARG A 146 -12.65 -5.02 -20.64
N LEU A 147 -13.82 -5.63 -20.66
CA LEU A 147 -14.31 -6.52 -19.62
C LEU A 147 -14.44 -7.92 -20.19
N HIS A 148 -13.85 -8.86 -19.49
CA HIS A 148 -14.07 -10.30 -19.64
C HIS A 148 -14.88 -10.81 -18.44
N SER A 149 -15.21 -12.10 -18.42
CA SER A 149 -16.06 -12.67 -17.37
C SER A 149 -15.52 -12.46 -15.94
N GLN A 150 -14.19 -12.45 -15.77
CA GLN A 150 -13.53 -12.32 -14.47
C GLN A 150 -12.42 -11.25 -14.43
N SER A 151 -12.29 -10.43 -15.47
CA SER A 151 -11.27 -9.39 -15.51
C SER A 151 -11.71 -8.12 -16.20
N LEU A 152 -11.19 -6.99 -15.73
CA LEU A 152 -11.38 -5.68 -16.32
C LEU A 152 -10.01 -5.05 -16.56
N VAL A 153 -9.76 -4.59 -17.78
CA VAL A 153 -8.58 -3.80 -18.12
C VAL A 153 -9.05 -2.46 -18.66
N PHE A 154 -8.49 -1.37 -18.17
CA PHE A 154 -8.73 -0.04 -18.75
C PHE A 154 -7.48 0.83 -18.72
N ARG A 155 -7.44 1.83 -19.60
CA ARG A 155 -6.41 2.87 -19.60
C ARG A 155 -7.00 4.25 -19.35
N LYS A 156 -6.22 5.13 -18.71
CA LYS A 156 -6.54 6.55 -18.52
C LYS A 156 -5.26 7.37 -18.47
N GLY A 157 -5.02 8.18 -19.49
CA GLY A 157 -3.74 8.88 -19.64
C GLY A 157 -2.57 7.90 -19.57
N ALA A 158 -1.59 8.16 -18.71
CA ALA A 158 -0.41 7.32 -18.52
C ALA A 158 -0.65 6.06 -17.66
N PHE A 159 -1.88 5.77 -17.24
CA PHE A 159 -2.20 4.62 -16.39
C PHE A 159 -2.83 3.48 -17.19
N LEU A 160 -2.38 2.27 -16.92
CA LEU A 160 -3.07 1.02 -17.28
C LEU A 160 -3.48 0.30 -16.00
N VAL A 161 -4.75 -0.04 -15.88
CA VAL A 161 -5.31 -0.72 -14.71
C VAL A 161 -5.82 -2.08 -15.12
N ARG A 162 -5.46 -3.11 -14.35
CA ARG A 162 -5.97 -4.48 -14.49
C ARG A 162 -6.60 -4.90 -13.17
N ILE A 163 -7.82 -5.44 -13.24
CA ILE A 163 -8.51 -6.07 -12.13
C ILE A 163 -8.80 -7.51 -12.53
N VAL A 164 -8.39 -8.47 -11.72
CA VAL A 164 -8.65 -9.89 -11.94
C VAL A 164 -9.31 -10.46 -10.70
N ALA A 165 -10.51 -11.02 -10.85
CA ALA A 165 -11.16 -11.83 -9.83
C ALA A 165 -10.81 -13.30 -10.06
N TYR A 166 -10.63 -14.07 -8.99
CA TYR A 166 -10.25 -15.48 -9.06
C TYR A 166 -11.44 -16.44 -9.25
N GLU A 167 -12.67 -15.96 -9.07
CA GLU A 167 -13.88 -16.71 -9.38
C GLU A 167 -14.81 -15.94 -10.32
N GLU A 168 -15.49 -16.68 -11.19
CA GLU A 168 -16.56 -16.16 -12.04
C GLU A 168 -17.91 -16.27 -11.32
N SER A 169 -18.69 -15.19 -11.35
CA SER A 169 -20.08 -15.19 -10.89
C SER A 169 -20.92 -14.24 -11.74
N ALA A 170 -22.25 -14.36 -11.66
CA ALA A 170 -23.15 -13.45 -12.37
C ALA A 170 -23.00 -11.98 -11.91
N GLU A 171 -22.53 -11.74 -10.68
CA GLU A 171 -22.34 -10.39 -10.15
C GLU A 171 -20.95 -9.80 -10.44
N ILE A 172 -19.93 -10.64 -10.68
CA ILE A 172 -18.54 -10.18 -10.67
C ILE A 172 -18.24 -9.18 -11.79
N ALA A 173 -18.82 -9.37 -12.98
CA ALA A 173 -18.61 -8.46 -14.12
C ALA A 173 -19.03 -7.02 -13.80
N GLN A 174 -20.18 -6.86 -13.13
CA GLN A 174 -20.66 -5.55 -12.68
C GLN A 174 -19.83 -5.02 -11.50
N ALA A 175 -19.44 -5.89 -10.57
CA ALA A 175 -18.61 -5.53 -9.42
C ALA A 175 -17.23 -5.01 -9.85
N LEU A 176 -16.61 -5.64 -10.86
CA LEU A 176 -15.34 -5.20 -11.46
C LEU A 176 -15.47 -3.81 -12.06
N CYS A 177 -16.56 -3.53 -12.80
CA CYS A 177 -16.83 -2.20 -13.33
C CYS A 177 -16.94 -1.14 -12.23
N GLN A 178 -17.64 -1.45 -11.14
CA GLN A 178 -17.79 -0.54 -9.99
C GLN A 178 -16.44 -0.24 -9.32
N LEU A 179 -15.59 -1.26 -9.14
CA LEU A 179 -14.24 -1.07 -8.60
C LEU A 179 -13.37 -0.24 -9.54
N GLY A 180 -13.43 -0.54 -10.85
CA GLY A 180 -12.76 0.22 -11.91
C GLY A 180 -13.14 1.70 -11.88
N GLN A 181 -14.42 2.03 -11.80
CA GLN A 181 -14.90 3.41 -11.66
C GLN A 181 -14.41 4.08 -10.37
N GLY A 182 -14.32 3.32 -9.27
CA GLY A 182 -13.74 3.78 -8.02
C GLY A 182 -12.28 4.22 -8.17
N ILE A 183 -11.49 3.43 -8.89
CA ILE A 183 -10.09 3.73 -9.20
C ILE A 183 -10.00 4.91 -10.17
N GLU A 184 -10.82 4.92 -11.21
CA GLU A 184 -10.81 5.92 -12.27
C GLU A 184 -11.04 7.36 -11.76
N ARG A 185 -11.88 7.53 -10.73
CA ARG A 185 -12.10 8.81 -10.03
C ARG A 185 -10.88 9.31 -9.24
N ARG A 186 -9.93 8.43 -8.93
CA ARG A 186 -8.68 8.76 -8.22
C ARG A 186 -7.55 9.09 -9.18
N LEU A 187 -7.57 8.49 -10.37
CA LEU A 187 -6.63 8.81 -11.45
C LEU A 187 -6.87 10.17 -12.12
N ALA A 188 -8.07 10.73 -11.98
CA ALA A 188 -8.47 12.01 -12.57
C ALA A 188 -8.06 13.25 -11.75
N ARG A 189 -7.21 13.09 -10.74
CA ARG A 189 -6.88 14.12 -9.74
C ARG A 189 -5.53 14.75 -9.99
#